data_AF-A0A6I5NVB6-F1
#
_entry.id   AF-A0A6I5NVB6-F1
#
_cell.length_a   1.000
_cell.length_b   1.000
_cell.length_c   1.000
_cell.angle_alpha   90.00
_cell.angle_beta   90.00
_cell.angle_gamma   90.00
#
_symmetry.space_group_name_H-M   'P 1'
#
loop_
_entity.id
_entity.type
_entity.pdbx_description
1 polymer ?
#
loop_
_entity_poly.entity_id
_entity_poly.type
_entity_poly.pdbx_seq_one_letter_code
_entity_poly.pdbx_strand_id
1 'polypeptide(L)'
;MLKTKFNKIFSTQILWLCIVTDLTFIILNVVYELSNAIADPALKISEDRGYAEVFQYVKEFWIVEVLVLLAFRSHSLLYLAWSGFFSYLLLDDSLRIHETWSKILPFPNLFGLNRHASGELIISLTAGFIFLFLIAVAYRSGDAFAKRTLDILL
;
A
#
# COMPACT_ATOMS: atom_id res chain seq x y z
N MET A 1 -11.12 -0.85 30.92
CA MET A 1 -12.26 -0.72 29.97
C MET A 1 -12.30 0.64 29.24
N LEU A 2 -12.03 1.77 29.90
CA LEU A 2 -12.00 3.10 29.26
C LEU A 2 -10.85 3.30 28.26
N LYS A 3 -9.64 2.82 28.57
CA LYS A 3 -8.44 3.00 27.74
C LYS A 3 -8.54 2.31 26.37
N THR A 4 -9.12 1.11 26.33
CA THR A 4 -9.34 0.35 25.08
C THR A 4 -10.43 0.99 24.22
N LYS A 5 -11.48 1.54 24.84
CA LYS A 5 -12.56 2.26 24.15
C LYS A 5 -12.06 3.57 23.55
N PHE A 6 -11.23 4.32 24.28
CA PHE A 6 -10.59 5.55 23.80
C PHE A 6 -9.67 5.31 22.60
N ASN A 7 -8.79 4.30 22.69
CA ASN A 7 -7.90 3.93 21.58
C ASN A 7 -8.68 3.53 20.32
N LYS A 8 -9.79 2.80 20.47
CA LYS A 8 -10.63 2.40 19.33
C LYS A 8 -11.28 3.60 18.63
N ILE A 9 -11.76 4.58 19.38
CA ILE A 9 -12.34 5.82 18.85
C ILE A 9 -11.27 6.60 18.08
N PHE A 10 -10.08 6.77 18.67
CA PHE A 10 -8.99 7.51 18.05
C PHE A 10 -8.51 6.87 16.75
N SER A 11 -8.31 5.55 16.71
CA SER A 11 -7.93 4.84 15.48
C SER A 11 -9.00 4.98 14.37
N THR A 12 -10.28 4.94 14.75
CA THR A 12 -11.38 5.10 13.79
C THR A 12 -11.45 6.52 13.24
N GLN A 13 -11.16 7.53 14.06
CA GLN A 13 -11.08 8.92 13.62
C GLN A 13 -9.96 9.14 12.61
N ILE A 14 -8.77 8.56 12.83
CA ILE A 14 -7.66 8.64 11.88
C ILE A 14 -8.04 7.97 10.56
N LEU A 15 -8.66 6.78 10.61
CA LEU A 15 -9.11 6.09 9.40
C LEU A 15 -10.10 6.95 8.59
N TRP A 16 -11.11 7.54 9.27
CA TRP A 16 -12.05 8.44 8.61
C TRP A 16 -11.37 9.68 8.03
N LEU A 17 -10.40 10.25 8.74
CA LEU A 17 -9.64 11.38 8.23
C LEU A 17 -8.91 11.00 6.93
N CYS A 18 -8.25 9.85 6.88
CA CYS A 18 -7.59 9.35 5.66
C CYS A 18 -8.59 9.19 4.51
N ILE A 19 -9.71 8.50 4.75
CA ILE A 19 -10.74 8.25 3.73
C ILE A 19 -11.33 9.56 3.21
N VAL A 20 -11.68 10.49 4.09
CA VAL A 20 -12.24 11.79 3.69
C VAL A 20 -11.22 12.61 2.89
N THR A 21 -9.94 12.54 3.26
CA THR A 21 -8.86 13.22 2.51
C THR A 21 -8.72 12.64 1.11
N ASP A 22 -8.73 11.31 0.97
CA ASP A 22 -8.69 10.65 -0.34
C ASP A 22 -9.90 11.01 -1.22
N LEU A 23 -11.10 11.01 -0.63
CA LEU A 23 -12.32 11.45 -1.33
C LEU A 23 -12.23 12.93 -1.76
N THR A 24 -11.59 13.78 -0.94
CA THR A 24 -11.38 15.19 -1.27
C THR A 24 -10.47 15.32 -2.49
N PHE A 25 -9.35 14.58 -2.55
CA PHE A 25 -8.49 14.58 -3.74
C PHE A 25 -9.22 14.09 -4.99
N ILE A 26 -10.06 13.06 -4.88
CA ILE A 26 -10.89 12.57 -6.00
C ILE A 26 -11.84 13.66 -6.49
N ILE A 27 -12.54 14.34 -5.58
CA ILE A 27 -13.46 15.44 -5.94
C ILE A 27 -12.70 16.59 -6.59
N LEU A 28 -11.56 17.00 -6.03
CA LEU A 28 -10.74 18.08 -6.57
C LEU A 28 -10.22 17.75 -7.98
N ASN A 29 -9.80 16.51 -8.23
CA ASN A 29 -9.40 16.06 -9.55
C ASN A 29 -10.56 16.11 -10.55
N VAL A 30 -11.77 15.69 -10.17
CA VAL A 30 -12.95 15.80 -11.04
C VAL A 30 -13.27 17.26 -11.35
N VAL A 31 -13.18 18.17 -10.38
CA VAL A 31 -13.39 19.61 -10.60
C VAL A 31 -12.31 20.19 -11.51
N TYR A 32 -11.06 19.78 -11.34
CA TYR A 32 -9.94 20.18 -12.21
C TYR A 32 -10.17 19.75 -13.67
N GLU A 33 -10.63 18.52 -13.91
CA GLU A 33 -10.87 18.01 -15.26
C GLU A 33 -12.12 18.61 -15.94
N LEU A 34 -13.16 18.93 -15.16
CA LEU A 34 -14.44 19.43 -15.69
C LEU A 34 -14.54 20.96 -15.73
N SER A 35 -13.66 21.67 -15.02
CA SER A 35 -13.73 23.14 -14.91
C SER A 35 -12.35 23.78 -14.93
N ASN A 36 -12.27 24.95 -15.56
CA ASN A 36 -11.07 25.79 -15.48
C ASN A 36 -10.95 26.56 -14.15
N ALA A 37 -11.74 26.19 -13.12
CA ALA A 37 -11.75 26.89 -11.84
C ALA A 37 -10.52 26.60 -10.98
N ILE A 38 -9.88 25.46 -11.23
CA ILE A 38 -8.65 25.02 -10.55
C ILE A 38 -7.59 24.84 -11.63
N ALA A 39 -6.45 25.50 -11.47
CA ALA A 39 -5.37 25.49 -12.46
C ALA A 39 -4.07 24.87 -11.94
N ASP A 40 -4.02 24.48 -10.66
CA ASP A 40 -2.83 23.85 -10.08
C ASP A 40 -2.72 22.39 -10.52
N PRO A 41 -1.71 22.01 -11.32
CA PRO A 41 -1.54 20.64 -11.81
C PRO A 41 -1.30 19.63 -10.68
N ALA A 42 -0.76 20.06 -9.53
CA ALA A 42 -0.48 19.17 -8.40
C ALA A 42 -1.74 18.58 -7.74
N LEU A 43 -2.92 19.12 -8.07
CA LEU A 43 -4.22 18.59 -7.65
C LEU A 43 -4.74 17.47 -8.56
N LYS A 44 -4.12 17.27 -9.72
CA LYS A 44 -4.43 16.16 -10.60
C LYS A 44 -3.89 14.88 -9.99
N ILE A 45 -4.73 13.85 -9.90
CA ILE A 45 -4.36 12.56 -9.30
C ILE A 45 -3.29 11.83 -10.13
N SER A 46 -3.25 12.07 -11.43
CA SER A 46 -2.25 11.47 -12.32
C SER A 46 -0.94 12.25 -12.38
N GLU A 47 -0.79 13.32 -11.59
CA GLU A 47 0.44 14.11 -11.59
C GLU A 47 1.49 13.43 -10.70
N ASP A 48 2.64 13.12 -11.29
CA ASP A 48 3.78 12.59 -10.56
C ASP A 48 4.18 13.55 -9.43
N ARG A 49 4.26 13.02 -8.22
CA ARG A 49 4.52 13.72 -6.95
C ARG A 49 3.51 14.81 -6.64
N GLY A 50 2.29 14.69 -7.16
CA GLY A 50 1.15 15.53 -6.78
C GLY A 50 0.74 15.35 -5.31
N TYR A 51 -0.17 16.20 -4.83
CA TYR A 51 -0.57 16.18 -3.43
C TYR A 51 -1.20 14.85 -2.98
N ALA A 52 -1.97 14.21 -3.87
CA ALA A 52 -2.59 12.93 -3.60
C ALA A 52 -1.54 11.81 -3.43
N GLU A 53 -0.51 11.80 -4.27
CA GLU A 53 0.56 10.80 -4.24
C GLU A 53 1.46 10.98 -3.01
N VAL A 54 1.86 12.22 -2.69
CA VAL A 54 2.63 12.50 -1.46
C VAL A 54 1.83 12.09 -0.21
N PHE A 55 0.52 12.32 -0.19
CA PHE A 55 -0.32 11.86 0.91
C PHE A 55 -0.38 10.33 1.01
N GLN A 56 -0.40 9.63 -0.13
CA GLN A 56 -0.30 8.17 -0.18
C GLN A 56 1.03 7.68 0.43
N TYR A 57 2.16 8.30 0.09
CA TYR A 57 3.46 7.95 0.68
C TYR A 57 3.47 8.08 2.20
N VAL A 58 2.87 9.15 2.73
CA VAL A 58 2.78 9.36 4.18
C VAL A 58 1.94 8.26 4.83
N LYS A 59 0.81 7.86 4.23
CA LYS A 59 -0.01 6.75 4.73
C LYS A 59 0.78 5.45 4.74
N GLU A 60 1.44 5.11 3.64
CA GLU A 60 2.20 3.87 3.52
C GLU A 60 3.37 3.81 4.49
N PHE A 61 4.11 4.91 4.67
CA PHE A 61 5.16 5.02 5.68
C PHE A 61 4.65 4.67 7.08
N TRP A 62 3.54 5.28 7.51
CA TRP A 62 2.97 4.99 8.83
C TRP A 62 2.41 3.57 8.95
N ILE A 63 1.85 3.02 7.87
CA ILE A 63 1.42 1.61 7.83
C ILE A 63 2.62 0.69 8.05
N VAL A 64 3.74 0.92 7.36
CA VAL A 64 4.98 0.16 7.53
C VAL A 64 5.44 0.21 8.99
N GLU A 65 5.61 1.40 9.56
CA GLU A 65 6.09 1.55 10.94
C GLU A 65 5.20 0.82 11.94
N VAL A 66 3.87 0.95 11.83
CA VAL A 66 2.92 0.26 12.71
C VAL A 66 3.02 -1.26 12.55
N LEU A 67 3.11 -1.77 11.31
CA LEU A 67 3.21 -3.20 11.05
C LEU A 67 4.54 -3.79 11.52
N VAL A 68 5.66 -3.08 11.36
CA VAL A 68 6.97 -3.48 11.89
C VAL A 68 6.91 -3.59 13.41
N LEU A 69 6.38 -2.57 14.09
CA LEU A 69 6.22 -2.57 15.54
C LEU A 69 5.34 -3.74 16.01
N LEU A 70 4.24 -4.02 15.30
CA LEU A 70 3.37 -5.16 15.60
C LEU A 70 4.07 -6.49 15.35
N ALA A 71 4.85 -6.62 14.28
CA ALA A 71 5.61 -7.82 13.96
C ALA A 71 6.58 -8.18 15.09
N PHE A 72 7.35 -7.19 15.58
CA PHE A 72 8.28 -7.41 16.70
C PHE A 72 7.56 -7.70 18.01
N ARG A 73 6.46 -7.01 18.30
CA ARG A 73 5.74 -7.17 19.58
C ARG A 73 4.96 -8.48 19.68
N SER A 74 4.49 -9.01 18.54
CA SER A 74 3.69 -10.24 18.49
C SER A 74 4.44 -11.45 17.94
N HIS A 75 5.70 -11.28 17.53
CA HIS A 75 6.48 -12.29 16.81
C HIS A 75 5.75 -12.89 15.60
N SER A 76 4.93 -12.07 14.93
CA SER A 76 4.07 -12.50 13.84
C SER A 76 4.72 -12.24 12.48
N LEU A 77 5.06 -13.34 11.79
CA LEU A 77 5.53 -13.30 10.41
C LEU A 77 4.49 -12.68 9.46
N LEU A 78 3.20 -12.73 9.80
CA LEU A 78 2.15 -12.13 8.99
C LEU A 78 2.26 -10.60 8.96
N TYR A 79 2.48 -9.96 10.13
CA TYR A 79 2.69 -8.51 10.17
C TYR A 79 4.00 -8.12 9.47
N LEU A 80 5.04 -8.96 9.57
CA LEU A 80 6.29 -8.75 8.85
C LEU A 80 6.11 -8.83 7.33
N ALA A 81 5.35 -9.81 6.83
CA ALA A 81 5.07 -9.96 5.41
C ALA A 81 4.27 -8.77 4.86
N TRP A 82 3.24 -8.32 5.59
CA TRP A 82 2.48 -7.12 5.23
C TRP A 82 3.34 -5.85 5.28
N SER A 83 4.22 -5.72 6.28
CA SER A 83 5.18 -4.61 6.34
C SER A 83 6.07 -4.60 5.10
N GLY A 84 6.64 -5.75 4.72
CA GLY A 84 7.46 -5.87 3.52
C GLY A 84 6.71 -5.47 2.25
N PHE A 85 5.43 -5.85 2.13
CA PHE A 85 4.59 -5.48 1.00
C PHE A 85 4.38 -3.95 0.92
N PHE A 86 3.99 -3.31 2.02
CA PHE A 86 3.80 -1.86 2.03
C PHE A 86 5.12 -1.08 1.87
N SER A 87 6.24 -1.60 2.38
CA SER A 87 7.56 -1.02 2.12
C SER A 87 7.92 -1.12 0.65
N TYR A 88 7.60 -2.24 -0.01
CA TYR A 88 7.79 -2.38 -1.45
C TYR A 88 6.95 -1.35 -2.21
N LEU A 89 5.64 -1.23 -1.92
CA LEU A 89 4.78 -0.23 -2.59
C LEU A 89 5.35 1.18 -2.46
N LEU A 90 5.69 1.59 -1.24
CA LEU A 90 6.24 2.92 -0.97
C LEU A 90 7.55 3.18 -1.74
N LEU A 91 8.47 2.21 -1.72
CA LEU A 91 9.76 2.34 -2.40
C LEU A 91 9.62 2.28 -3.91
N ASP A 92 8.75 1.41 -4.41
CA ASP A 92 8.50 1.22 -5.84
C ASP A 92 7.96 2.49 -6.47
N ASP A 93 6.97 3.13 -5.83
CA ASP A 93 6.34 4.36 -6.30
C ASP A 93 7.28 5.56 -6.14
N SER A 94 7.82 5.79 -4.93
CA SER A 94 8.68 6.95 -4.65
C SER A 94 10.01 6.97 -5.43
N LEU A 95 10.57 5.78 -5.70
CA LEU A 95 11.79 5.62 -6.49
C LEU A 95 11.51 5.26 -7.96
N ARG A 96 10.24 5.13 -8.36
CA ARG A 96 9.80 4.79 -9.72
C ARG A 96 10.49 3.53 -10.25
N ILE A 97 10.55 2.49 -9.42
CA ILE A 97 11.27 1.25 -9.73
C ILE A 97 10.57 0.55 -10.90
N HIS A 98 9.26 0.33 -10.82
CA HIS A 98 8.49 -0.32 -11.89
C HIS A 98 8.63 0.42 -13.23
N GLU A 99 8.70 1.76 -13.22
CA GLU A 99 8.92 2.54 -14.44
C GLU A 99 10.36 2.45 -14.97
N THR A 100 11.34 2.48 -14.07
CA THR A 100 12.75 2.43 -14.48
C THR A 100 13.04 1.07 -15.13
N TRP A 101 12.52 0.00 -14.52
CA TRP A 101 12.71 -1.35 -15.02
C TRP A 101 11.87 -1.63 -16.28
N SER A 102 10.68 -1.03 -16.41
CA SER A 102 9.86 -1.13 -17.62
C SER A 102 10.53 -0.51 -18.85
N LYS A 103 11.38 0.51 -18.66
CA LYS A 103 12.18 1.15 -19.72
C LYS A 103 13.39 0.32 -20.14
N ILE A 104 14.02 -0.37 -19.19
CA ILE A 104 15.29 -1.09 -19.42
C ILE A 104 15.05 -2.47 -20.03
N LEU A 105 14.01 -3.17 -19.58
CA LEU A 105 13.77 -4.56 -19.98
C LEU A 105 12.87 -4.64 -21.23
N PRO A 106 13.11 -5.64 -22.10
CA PRO A 106 12.32 -5.83 -23.31
C PRO A 106 10.99 -6.53 -23.01
N PHE A 107 9.95 -5.76 -22.71
CA PHE A 107 8.60 -6.29 -22.50
C PHE A 107 7.79 -6.38 -23.81
N PRO A 108 6.90 -7.39 -23.95
CA PRO A 108 5.97 -7.47 -25.07
C PRO A 108 4.84 -6.43 -24.93
N ASN A 109 4.14 -6.14 -26.04
CA ASN A 109 2.88 -5.40 -25.97
C ASN A 109 1.78 -6.35 -25.46
N LEU A 110 1.07 -5.97 -24.40
CA LEU A 110 -0.02 -6.75 -23.82
C LEU A 110 -1.34 -5.98 -23.90
N PHE A 111 -2.43 -6.63 -24.31
CA PHE A 111 -3.78 -6.05 -24.30
C PHE A 111 -3.91 -4.68 -25.01
N GLY A 112 -3.08 -4.43 -26.04
CA GLY A 112 -3.04 -3.14 -26.75
C GLY A 112 -2.21 -2.06 -26.05
N LEU A 113 -1.62 -2.34 -24.89
CA LEU A 113 -0.64 -1.47 -24.23
C LEU A 113 0.69 -1.48 -24.99
N ASN A 114 1.36 -0.32 -24.97
CA ASN A 114 2.74 -0.25 -25.46
C ASN A 114 3.69 -1.05 -24.55
N ARG A 115 4.93 -1.25 -24.99
CA ARG A 115 5.94 -2.05 -24.26
C ARG A 115 6.18 -1.54 -22.85
N HIS A 116 6.23 -0.22 -22.68
CA HIS A 116 6.50 0.42 -21.39
C HIS A 116 5.39 0.14 -20.38
N ALA A 117 4.14 0.49 -20.72
CA ALA A 117 2.97 0.25 -19.87
C ALA A 117 2.74 -1.24 -19.61
N SER A 118 3.06 -2.10 -20.58
CA SER A 118 3.01 -3.56 -20.40
C SER A 118 4.07 -4.02 -19.38
N GLY A 119 5.27 -3.43 -19.41
CA GLY A 119 6.33 -3.69 -18.44
C GLY A 119 5.95 -3.27 -17.02
N GLU A 120 5.40 -2.07 -16.85
CA GLU A 120 4.91 -1.59 -15.54
C GLU A 120 3.87 -2.54 -14.94
N LEU A 121 2.91 -2.98 -15.76
CA LEU A 121 1.89 -3.94 -15.36
C LEU A 121 2.51 -5.29 -14.95
N ILE A 122 3.41 -5.85 -15.76
CA ILE A 122 4.05 -7.14 -15.47
C ILE A 122 4.87 -7.07 -14.19
N ILE A 123 5.67 -6.02 -14.00
CA ILE A 123 6.50 -5.84 -12.79
C ILE A 123 5.61 -5.75 -11.56
N SER A 124 4.60 -4.89 -11.60
CA SER A 124 3.65 -4.68 -10.50
C SER A 124 2.91 -5.96 -10.13
N LEU A 125 2.39 -6.70 -11.12
CA LEU A 125 1.72 -7.98 -10.90
C LEU A 125 2.67 -9.03 -10.32
N THR A 126 3.89 -9.12 -10.85
CA THR A 126 4.90 -10.07 -10.37
C THR A 126 5.21 -9.83 -8.90
N ALA A 127 5.50 -8.58 -8.53
CA ALA A 127 5.75 -8.21 -7.14
C ALA A 127 4.51 -8.48 -6.26
N GLY A 128 3.31 -8.12 -6.73
CA GLY A 128 2.05 -8.39 -6.06
C GLY A 128 1.86 -9.89 -5.76
N PHE A 129 2.09 -10.77 -6.74
CA PHE A 129 1.98 -12.22 -6.54
C PHE A 129 3.02 -12.78 -5.57
N ILE A 130 4.27 -12.29 -5.63
CA ILE A 130 5.32 -12.68 -4.69
C ILE A 130 4.87 -12.35 -3.25
N PHE A 131 4.41 -11.13 -2.99
CA PHE A 131 3.97 -10.73 -1.66
C PHE A 131 2.69 -11.44 -1.22
N LEU A 132 1.71 -11.62 -2.12
CA LEU A 132 0.50 -12.41 -1.82
C LEU A 132 0.85 -13.84 -1.41
N PHE A 133 1.79 -14.47 -2.10
CA PHE A 133 2.29 -15.79 -1.72
C PHE A 133 2.94 -15.78 -0.34
N LEU A 134 3.83 -14.82 -0.06
CA LEU A 134 4.47 -14.69 1.26
C LEU A 134 3.45 -14.47 2.38
N ILE A 135 2.46 -13.61 2.16
CA ILE A 135 1.37 -13.35 3.09
C ILE A 135 0.54 -14.62 3.32
N ALA A 136 0.20 -15.36 2.27
CA ALA A 136 -0.57 -16.59 2.38
C ALA A 136 0.18 -17.67 3.17
N VAL A 137 1.49 -17.82 2.95
CA VAL A 137 2.36 -18.73 3.72
C VAL A 137 2.42 -18.27 5.18
N ALA A 138 2.71 -17.00 5.43
CA ALA A 138 2.81 -16.45 6.79
C ALA A 138 1.51 -16.58 7.58
N TYR A 139 0.36 -16.39 6.92
CA TYR A 139 -0.97 -16.58 7.49
C TYR A 139 -1.17 -18.04 7.95
N ARG A 140 -0.88 -19.00 7.06
CA ARG A 140 -1.00 -20.44 7.38
C ARG A 140 -0.06 -20.88 8.49
N SER A 141 1.18 -20.38 8.50
CA SER A 141 2.18 -20.70 9.53
C SER A 141 1.81 -20.14 10.90
N GLY A 142 1.21 -18.95 10.95
CA GLY A 142 0.72 -18.34 12.20
C GLY A 142 -0.37 -19.20 12.87
N ASP A 143 -1.33 -19.68 12.08
CA ASP A 143 -2.39 -20.57 12.58
C ASP A 143 -1.84 -21.92 13.06
N ALA A 144 -0.84 -22.47 12.36
CA ALA A 144 -0.23 -23.74 12.74
C ALA A 144 0.61 -23.63 14.02
N PHE A 145 1.36 -22.54 14.19
CA PHE A 145 2.15 -22.30 15.40
C PHE A 145 1.24 -22.11 16.62
N ALA A 146 0.19 -21.29 16.50
CA ALA A 146 -0.75 -21.05 17.58
C ALA A 146 -1.46 -22.34 18.05
N LYS A 147 -1.86 -23.21 17.11
CA LYS A 147 -2.45 -24.52 17.44
C LYS A 147 -1.47 -25.43 18.17
N ARG A 148 -0.23 -25.54 17.68
CA ARG A 148 0.80 -26.42 18.26
C ARG A 148 1.24 -25.98 19.66
N THR A 149 1.25 -24.68 19.96
CA THR A 149 1.53 -24.19 21.31
C THR A 149 0.40 -24.52 22.29
N LEU A 150 -0.86 -24.48 21.84
CA LEU A 150 -2.01 -24.85 22.67
C LEU A 150 -1.99 -26.35 23.02
N ASP A 151 -1.62 -27.21 22.07
CA ASP A 151 -1.52 -28.66 22.26
C ASP A 151 -0.40 -29.08 23.23
N ILE A 152 0.63 -28.24 23.43
CA ILE A 152 1.72 -28.50 24.39
C ILE A 152 1.33 -28.05 25.81
N LEU A 153 0.36 -27.15 25.94
CA LEU A 153 -0.03 -26.52 27.20
C LEU A 153 -1.28 -27.15 27.84
N LEU A 154 -1.94 -28.10 27.17
CA LEU A 154 -3.10 -28.87 27.65
C LEU A 154 -2.75 -30.36 27.77
#